data_AF-A0A936LU21-F1
#
_entry.id   AF-A0A936LU21-F1
#
_cell.length_a   1.000
_cell.length_b   1.000
_cell.length_c   1.000
_cell.angle_alpha   90.00
_cell.angle_beta   90.00
_cell.angle_gamma   90.00
#
_symmetry.space_group_name_H-M   'P 1'
#
loop_
_entity.id
_entity.type
_entity.pdbx_description
1 polymer ?
#
loop_
_entity_poly.entity_id
_entity_poly.type
_entity_poly.pdbx_seq_one_letter_code
_entity_poly.pdbx_strand_id
1 'polypeptide(L)'
;MSTRTTRFRGSIEMNYFQRTPISYRIVLISAAVMATLFLIQAYMHHYVYAELKDMGEFRWWREAPVPYLNFLFWALLTPLVYTILKRWPFSERPLGPVVLMHVALALGISAFHEITTSFLYYAMLHWRGEFDFSDPEMRSWATSALPPAILSRFMEYGVLMGVIVALDNARMMREKQTQLMKLQNELQKSQLNALRKQLQPHFLFNTLNTVSALMDENVSGARTVLSRLGQLLRITLDKEQRDRVPLAREIEHIGHYLGIEAIRFQDRLHVEYDVPAACADAEVPSMILQPLVENAIKHGPGLTSERVDIRVSAERTNGQLNITVRDNGRGCKDVLGAVAGTGIGLRNVRERLRLLYSEEAKMQVVSPNGHGFEVTLTLPFRSTGSNSTGQVP
;
A
#
# COMPACT_ATOMS: atom_id res chain seq x y z
N MET A 1 28.84 13.61 -20.58
CA MET A 1 28.04 14.27 -21.62
C MET A 1 26.93 13.31 -22.03
N SER A 2 25.69 13.81 -22.10
CA SER A 2 24.46 13.11 -22.54
C SER A 2 23.77 12.13 -21.57
N THR A 3 23.04 12.72 -20.62
CA THR A 3 21.83 12.18 -19.98
C THR A 3 20.70 12.05 -21.00
N ARG A 4 20.08 10.87 -21.12
CA ARG A 4 18.85 10.65 -21.90
C ARG A 4 17.69 10.38 -20.94
N THR A 5 16.99 11.43 -20.56
CA THR A 5 15.74 11.39 -19.80
C THR A 5 14.58 11.06 -20.74
N THR A 6 14.03 9.86 -20.60
CA THR A 6 12.78 9.43 -21.23
C THR A 6 11.59 10.12 -20.56
N ARG A 7 11.13 11.24 -21.14
CA ARG A 7 9.81 11.82 -20.83
C ARG A 7 8.72 10.98 -21.49
N PHE A 8 7.94 10.27 -20.68
CA PHE A 8 6.66 9.69 -21.09
C PHE A 8 5.71 10.83 -21.48
N ARG A 9 5.43 10.98 -22.78
CA ARG A 9 4.48 11.95 -23.33
C ARG A 9 3.17 11.21 -23.61
N GLY A 10 2.27 11.25 -22.65
CA GLY A 10 0.88 10.80 -22.79
C GLY A 10 -0.07 11.89 -22.29
N SER A 11 -0.02 13.08 -22.91
CA SER A 11 -1.01 14.12 -22.64
C SER A 11 -2.25 13.84 -23.49
N ILE A 12 -3.24 13.16 -22.92
CA ILE A 12 -4.61 13.23 -23.44
C ILE A 12 -4.99 14.71 -23.36
N GLU A 13 -5.19 15.38 -24.50
CA GLU A 13 -5.64 16.76 -24.52
C GLU A 13 -7.02 16.85 -23.88
N MET A 14 -7.06 17.15 -22.59
CA MET A 14 -8.32 17.40 -21.90
C MET A 14 -8.95 18.66 -22.48
N ASN A 15 -10.17 18.51 -22.98
CA ASN A 15 -11.03 19.61 -23.41
C ASN A 15 -11.07 20.67 -22.30
N TYR A 16 -11.02 21.96 -22.65
CA TYR A 16 -10.86 23.08 -21.72
C TYR A 16 -11.80 22.97 -20.50
N PHE A 17 -13.06 22.61 -20.73
CA PHE A 17 -14.09 22.45 -19.68
C PHE A 17 -13.98 21.18 -18.84
N GLN A 18 -13.14 20.22 -19.22
CA GLN A 18 -12.90 19.01 -18.42
C GLN A 18 -11.75 19.19 -17.43
N ARG A 19 -11.01 20.31 -17.52
CA ARG A 19 -9.79 20.50 -16.74
C ARG A 19 -10.08 20.66 -15.25
N THR A 20 -11.26 21.12 -14.84
CA THR A 20 -11.61 21.45 -13.44
C THR A 20 -11.81 20.21 -12.55
N PRO A 21 -11.64 20.33 -11.22
CA PRO A 21 -11.81 19.20 -10.29
C PRO A 21 -13.28 18.79 -10.15
N ILE A 22 -14.20 19.66 -10.55
CA ILE A 22 -15.65 19.48 -10.59
C ILE A 22 -16.16 19.57 -12.02
N SER A 23 -17.27 18.87 -12.32
CA SER A 23 -17.91 18.92 -13.64
C SER A 23 -18.28 20.35 -14.03
N TYR A 24 -17.95 20.77 -15.25
CA TYR A 24 -18.31 22.09 -15.76
C TYR A 24 -19.83 22.35 -15.76
N ARG A 25 -20.65 21.30 -15.86
CA ARG A 25 -22.11 21.43 -15.70
C ARG A 25 -22.47 21.99 -14.33
N ILE A 26 -21.78 21.55 -13.27
CA ILE A 26 -21.99 22.04 -11.91
C ILE A 26 -21.56 23.50 -11.82
N VAL A 27 -20.41 23.87 -12.41
CA VAL A 27 -19.93 25.26 -12.46
C VAL A 27 -20.96 26.19 -13.12
N LEU A 28 -21.51 25.79 -14.27
CA LEU A 28 -22.53 26.57 -14.97
C LEU A 28 -23.83 26.69 -14.17
N ILE A 29 -24.31 25.60 -13.57
CA ILE A 29 -25.52 25.62 -12.74
C ILE A 29 -25.31 26.53 -11.53
N SER A 30 -24.18 26.41 -10.83
CA SER A 30 -23.84 27.27 -9.71
C SER A 30 -23.77 28.74 -10.11
N ALA A 31 -23.18 29.06 -11.26
CA ALA A 31 -23.14 30.43 -11.78
C ALA A 31 -24.53 30.99 -12.10
N ALA A 32 -25.41 30.19 -12.72
CA ALA A 32 -26.78 30.60 -13.01
C ALA A 32 -27.60 30.81 -11.72
N VAL A 33 -27.42 29.95 -10.71
CA VAL A 33 -28.05 30.11 -9.39
C VAL A 33 -27.57 31.38 -8.72
N MET A 34 -26.25 31.63 -8.69
CA MET A 34 -25.69 32.85 -8.10
C MET A 34 -26.16 34.12 -8.83
N ALA A 35 -26.23 34.09 -10.16
CA ALA A 35 -26.76 35.20 -10.94
C ALA A 35 -28.22 35.52 -10.59
N THR A 36 -29.04 34.47 -10.46
CA THR A 36 -30.46 34.60 -10.08
C THR A 36 -30.60 35.17 -8.66
N LEU A 37 -29.79 34.69 -7.70
CA LEU A 37 -29.80 35.20 -6.33
C LEU A 37 -29.41 36.68 -6.26
N PHE A 38 -28.39 37.10 -7.00
CA PHE A 38 -27.98 38.50 -7.06
C PHE A 38 -29.02 39.38 -7.76
N LEU A 39 -29.72 38.87 -8.77
CA LEU A 39 -30.83 39.59 -9.39
C LEU A 39 -31.99 39.81 -8.41
N ILE A 40 -32.35 38.77 -7.64
CA ILE A 40 -33.37 38.89 -6.58
C ILE A 40 -32.89 39.87 -5.50
N GLN A 41 -31.62 39.84 -5.11
CA GLN A 41 -31.05 40.80 -4.16
C GLN A 41 -31.14 42.24 -4.68
N ALA A 42 -30.84 42.47 -5.95
CA ALA A 42 -30.96 43.78 -6.59
C ALA A 42 -32.42 44.28 -6.56
N TYR A 43 -33.38 43.40 -6.89
CA TYR A 43 -34.81 43.70 -6.79
C TYR A 43 -35.23 44.03 -5.35
N MET A 44 -34.80 43.24 -4.37
CA MET A 44 -35.11 43.50 -2.96
C MET A 44 -34.53 44.83 -2.48
N HIS A 45 -33.29 45.13 -2.84
CA HIS A 45 -32.67 46.42 -2.53
C HIS A 45 -33.46 47.58 -3.15
N HIS A 46 -33.85 47.46 -4.41
CA HIS A 46 -34.69 48.46 -5.07
C HIS A 46 -36.03 48.63 -4.35
N TYR A 47 -36.74 47.53 -4.08
CA TYR A 47 -38.04 47.56 -3.38
C TYR A 47 -37.97 48.26 -2.02
N VAL A 48 -36.92 47.99 -1.24
CA VAL A 48 -36.75 48.58 0.10
C VAL A 48 -36.41 50.07 0.05
N TYR A 49 -35.65 50.52 -0.95
CA TYR A 49 -35.17 51.90 -1.04
C TYR A 49 -35.91 52.76 -2.06
N ALA A 50 -36.94 52.23 -2.73
CA ALA A 50 -37.65 52.92 -3.80
C ALA A 50 -38.21 54.28 -3.35
N GLU A 51 -38.96 54.29 -2.24
CA GLU A 51 -39.56 55.52 -1.69
C GLU A 51 -38.51 56.46 -1.06
N LEU A 52 -37.48 55.90 -0.41
CA LEU A 52 -36.45 56.67 0.29
C LEU A 52 -35.50 57.43 -0.64
N LYS A 53 -35.27 56.91 -1.85
CA LYS A 53 -34.29 57.46 -2.80
C LYS A 53 -34.93 57.94 -4.10
N ASP A 54 -36.27 58.09 -4.12
CA ASP A 54 -37.05 58.49 -5.28
C ASP A 54 -36.67 57.67 -6.54
N MET A 55 -36.57 56.35 -6.37
CA MET A 55 -36.24 55.46 -7.49
C MET A 55 -37.50 55.22 -8.33
N GLY A 56 -37.38 55.36 -9.66
CA GLY A 56 -38.44 54.94 -10.59
C GLY A 56 -38.66 53.42 -10.59
N GLU A 57 -39.45 52.89 -11.53
CA GLU A 57 -39.76 51.45 -11.57
C GLU A 57 -38.51 50.55 -11.79
N PHE A 58 -38.54 49.34 -11.24
CA PHE A 58 -37.48 48.34 -11.44
C PHE A 58 -37.46 47.84 -12.88
N ARG A 59 -36.41 48.21 -13.64
CA ARG A 59 -36.26 47.83 -15.04
C ARG A 59 -35.53 46.50 -15.16
N TRP A 60 -36.27 45.39 -15.12
CA TRP A 60 -35.74 44.01 -15.23
C TRP A 60 -34.74 43.82 -16.37
N TRP A 61 -35.01 44.39 -17.54
CA TRP A 61 -34.12 44.29 -18.71
C TRP A 61 -32.75 44.95 -18.50
N ARG A 62 -32.68 46.01 -17.68
CA ARG A 62 -31.45 46.72 -17.35
C ARG A 62 -30.67 45.99 -16.24
N GLU A 63 -31.39 45.48 -15.24
CA GLU A 63 -30.78 44.90 -14.04
C GLU A 63 -30.41 43.42 -14.18
N ALA A 64 -31.16 42.63 -14.96
CA ALA A 64 -30.92 41.20 -15.14
C ALA A 64 -29.58 40.85 -15.82
N PRO A 65 -29.13 41.54 -16.89
CA PRO A 65 -27.86 41.19 -17.54
C PRO A 65 -26.64 41.29 -16.63
N VAL A 66 -26.64 42.21 -15.65
CA VAL A 66 -25.47 42.52 -14.81
C VAL A 66 -24.97 41.27 -14.05
N PRO A 67 -25.77 40.60 -13.20
CA PRO A 67 -25.31 39.42 -12.47
C PRO A 67 -25.07 38.22 -13.40
N TYR A 68 -25.85 38.05 -14.48
CA TYR A 68 -25.65 36.93 -15.40
C TYR A 68 -24.35 37.05 -16.19
N LEU A 69 -24.03 38.23 -16.71
CA LEU A 69 -22.75 38.49 -17.37
C LEU A 69 -21.60 38.24 -16.39
N ASN A 70 -21.72 38.69 -15.13
CA ASN A 70 -20.68 38.46 -14.13
C ASN A 70 -20.40 36.97 -13.86
N PHE A 71 -21.42 36.23 -13.39
CA PHE A 71 -21.21 34.85 -12.93
C PHE A 71 -20.97 33.86 -14.07
N LEU A 72 -21.61 34.04 -15.23
CA LEU A 72 -21.37 33.16 -16.38
C LEU A 72 -19.98 33.38 -16.98
N PHE A 73 -19.47 34.62 -16.95
CA PHE A 73 -18.09 34.88 -17.38
C PHE A 73 -17.07 34.28 -16.41
N TRP A 74 -17.34 34.32 -15.10
CA TRP A 74 -16.53 33.56 -14.12
C TRP A 74 -16.58 32.05 -14.34
N ALA A 75 -17.75 31.49 -14.68
CA ALA A 75 -17.85 30.09 -15.05
C ALA A 75 -16.94 29.77 -16.25
N LEU A 76 -16.95 30.62 -17.28
CA LEU A 76 -16.08 30.49 -18.45
C LEU A 76 -14.58 30.56 -18.10
N LEU A 77 -14.20 31.43 -17.15
CA LEU A 77 -12.81 31.59 -16.70
C LEU A 77 -12.37 30.51 -15.70
N THR A 78 -13.28 29.78 -15.07
CA THR A 78 -12.97 28.79 -14.02
C THR A 78 -11.92 27.75 -14.45
N PRO A 79 -11.96 27.16 -15.66
CA PRO A 79 -10.92 26.24 -16.10
C PRO A 79 -9.54 26.89 -16.31
N LEU A 80 -9.49 28.16 -16.70
CA LEU A 80 -8.25 28.94 -16.78
C LEU A 80 -7.67 29.14 -15.38
N VAL A 81 -8.49 29.59 -14.42
CA VAL A 81 -8.08 29.77 -13.01
C VAL A 81 -7.53 28.46 -12.43
N TYR A 82 -8.22 27.34 -12.67
CA TYR A 82 -7.72 26.03 -12.22
C TYR A 82 -6.42 25.60 -12.93
N THR A 83 -6.27 25.92 -14.22
CA THR A 83 -5.03 25.61 -14.95
C THR A 83 -3.85 26.39 -14.37
N ILE A 84 -4.06 27.65 -13.99
CA ILE A 84 -3.05 28.49 -13.32
C ILE A 84 -2.70 27.89 -11.95
N LEU A 85 -3.71 27.48 -11.15
CA LEU A 85 -3.48 26.79 -9.88
C LEU A 85 -2.61 25.54 -10.05
N LYS A 86 -2.91 24.70 -11.04
CA LYS A 86 -2.13 23.48 -11.31
C LYS A 86 -0.72 23.77 -11.78
N ARG A 87 -0.53 24.85 -12.53
CA ARG A 87 0.78 25.24 -13.06
C ARG A 87 1.68 25.81 -11.97
N TRP A 88 1.10 26.47 -10.98
CA TRP A 88 1.81 27.08 -9.85
C TRP A 88 1.04 26.84 -8.54
N PRO A 89 1.15 25.64 -7.97
CA PRO A 89 0.41 25.27 -6.77
C PRO A 89 1.01 25.94 -5.53
N PHE A 90 0.15 26.30 -4.56
CA PHE A 90 0.57 26.85 -3.27
C PHE A 90 1.27 25.82 -2.35
N SER A 91 1.41 24.56 -2.77
CA SER A 91 2.14 23.54 -2.02
C SER A 91 3.65 23.57 -2.25
N GLU A 92 4.11 24.23 -3.32
CA GLU A 92 5.53 24.30 -3.67
C GLU A 92 6.24 25.46 -2.96
N ARG A 93 7.51 25.25 -2.59
CA ARG A 93 8.36 26.27 -1.96
C ARG A 93 9.42 26.75 -2.95
N PRO A 94 9.73 28.06 -3.00
CA PRO A 94 9.26 29.14 -2.12
C PRO A 94 7.87 29.71 -2.48
N LEU A 95 7.07 30.04 -1.45
CA LEU A 95 5.69 30.54 -1.60
C LEU A 95 5.61 31.97 -2.15
N GLY A 96 6.58 32.84 -1.84
CA GLY A 96 6.53 34.27 -2.18
C GLY A 96 6.34 34.54 -3.68
N PRO A 97 7.20 34.00 -4.57
CA PRO A 97 7.04 34.17 -6.02
C PRO A 97 5.71 33.64 -6.56
N VAL A 98 5.22 32.52 -6.01
CA VAL A 98 3.94 31.92 -6.41
C VAL A 98 2.77 32.84 -6.05
N VAL A 99 2.75 33.36 -4.82
CA VAL A 99 1.72 34.30 -4.37
C VAL A 99 1.75 35.58 -5.20
N LEU A 100 2.93 36.16 -5.44
CA LEU A 100 3.07 37.38 -6.25
C LEU A 100 2.54 37.18 -7.67
N MET A 101 2.85 36.04 -8.28
CA MET A 101 2.37 35.70 -9.61
C MET A 101 0.84 35.51 -9.63
N HIS A 102 0.25 34.84 -8.62
CA HIS A 102 -1.21 34.72 -8.50
C HIS A 102 -1.88 36.08 -8.32
N VAL A 103 -1.29 37.00 -7.55
CA VAL A 103 -1.81 38.37 -7.40
C VAL A 103 -1.75 39.12 -8.73
N ALA A 104 -0.63 39.04 -9.46
CA ALA A 104 -0.48 39.69 -10.77
C ALA A 104 -1.47 39.15 -11.81
N LEU A 105 -1.63 37.82 -11.88
CA LEU A 105 -2.61 37.18 -12.77
C LEU A 105 -4.04 37.49 -12.35
N ALA A 106 -4.35 37.51 -11.06
CA ALA A 106 -5.66 37.86 -10.55
C ALA A 106 -6.06 39.29 -10.96
N LEU A 107 -5.15 40.27 -10.83
CA LEU A 107 -5.40 41.64 -11.29
C LEU A 107 -5.65 41.69 -12.80
N GLY A 108 -4.83 41.01 -13.60
CA GLY A 108 -4.98 40.97 -15.06
C GLY A 108 -6.29 40.32 -15.51
N ILE A 109 -6.65 39.17 -14.92
CA ILE A 109 -7.89 38.44 -15.21
C ILE A 109 -9.11 39.25 -14.75
N SER A 110 -9.03 39.91 -13.60
CA SER A 110 -10.13 40.72 -13.06
C SER A 110 -10.37 41.97 -13.90
N ALA A 111 -9.31 42.62 -14.38
CA ALA A 111 -9.42 43.74 -15.31
C ALA A 111 -10.00 43.29 -16.65
N PHE A 112 -9.54 42.16 -17.19
CA PHE A 112 -10.07 41.60 -18.43
C PHE A 112 -11.55 41.22 -18.30
N HIS A 113 -11.93 40.57 -17.21
CA HIS A 113 -13.31 40.25 -16.88
C HIS A 113 -14.15 41.54 -16.86
N GLU A 114 -13.78 42.52 -16.03
CA GLU A 114 -14.56 43.73 -15.85
C GLU A 114 -14.72 44.53 -17.14
N ILE A 115 -13.63 44.76 -17.88
CA ILE A 115 -13.66 45.48 -19.15
C ILE A 115 -14.57 44.76 -20.15
N THR A 116 -14.50 43.43 -20.21
CA THR A 116 -15.33 42.64 -21.14
C THR A 116 -16.80 42.68 -20.76
N THR A 117 -17.15 42.46 -19.49
CA THR A 117 -18.54 42.46 -19.04
C THR A 117 -19.15 43.86 -19.11
N SER A 118 -18.40 44.90 -18.73
CA SER A 118 -18.84 46.29 -18.87
C SER A 118 -19.03 46.68 -20.33
N PHE A 119 -18.11 46.29 -21.22
CA PHE A 119 -18.26 46.52 -22.66
C PHE A 119 -19.54 45.87 -23.22
N LEU A 120 -19.77 44.59 -22.90
CA LEU A 120 -20.97 43.87 -23.35
C LEU A 120 -22.26 44.53 -22.82
N TYR A 121 -22.24 44.95 -21.55
CA TYR A 121 -23.38 45.63 -20.93
C TYR A 121 -23.66 46.99 -21.57
N TYR A 122 -22.65 47.85 -21.73
CA TYR A 122 -22.82 49.17 -22.35
C TYR A 122 -23.16 49.08 -23.84
N ALA A 123 -22.63 48.10 -24.57
CA ALA A 123 -23.02 47.84 -25.94
C ALA A 123 -24.52 47.47 -26.03
N MET A 124 -25.02 46.69 -25.07
CA MET A 124 -26.44 46.33 -24.98
C MET A 124 -27.33 47.56 -24.69
N LEU A 125 -26.88 48.45 -23.80
CA LEU A 125 -27.59 49.71 -23.51
C LEU A 125 -27.57 50.68 -24.70
N HIS A 126 -26.43 50.79 -25.38
CA HIS A 126 -26.27 51.63 -26.57
C HIS A 126 -27.20 51.17 -27.70
N TRP A 127 -27.28 49.86 -27.94
CA TRP A 127 -28.19 49.30 -28.94
C TRP A 127 -29.67 49.61 -28.65
N ARG A 128 -30.04 49.84 -27.39
CA ARG A 128 -31.38 50.26 -26.97
C ARG A 128 -31.58 51.78 -26.96
N GLY A 129 -30.54 52.56 -27.29
CA GLY A 129 -30.56 54.02 -27.21
C GLY A 129 -30.51 54.57 -25.79
N GLU A 130 -30.16 53.73 -24.80
CA GLU A 130 -30.10 54.11 -23.38
C GLU A 130 -28.70 54.55 -22.94
N PHE A 131 -27.70 54.42 -23.81
CA PHE A 131 -26.32 54.84 -23.54
C PHE A 131 -25.71 55.45 -24.81
N ASP A 132 -25.24 56.69 -24.72
CA ASP A 132 -24.52 57.34 -25.81
C ASP A 132 -23.03 57.42 -25.49
N PHE A 133 -22.20 56.80 -26.35
CA PHE A 133 -20.74 56.86 -26.22
C PHE A 133 -20.16 58.23 -26.57
N SER A 134 -20.92 59.06 -27.29
CA SER A 134 -20.55 60.42 -27.62
C SER A 134 -20.76 61.39 -26.46
N ASP A 135 -21.61 61.04 -25.49
CA ASP A 135 -21.86 61.85 -24.29
C ASP A 135 -20.65 61.81 -23.33
N PRO A 136 -19.97 62.95 -23.08
CA PRO A 136 -18.84 63.01 -22.17
C PRO A 136 -19.17 62.63 -20.72
N GLU A 137 -20.38 62.92 -20.24
CA GLU A 137 -20.79 62.62 -18.87
C GLU A 137 -21.00 61.11 -18.67
N MET A 138 -21.73 60.47 -19.58
CA MET A 138 -21.94 59.01 -19.54
C MET A 138 -20.62 58.25 -19.65
N ARG A 139 -19.71 58.72 -20.50
CA ARG A 139 -18.37 58.13 -20.64
C ARG A 139 -17.55 58.31 -19.37
N SER A 140 -17.58 59.48 -18.74
CA SER A 140 -16.86 59.75 -17.48
C SER A 140 -17.41 58.88 -16.34
N TRP A 141 -18.73 58.72 -16.26
CA TRP A 141 -19.37 57.84 -15.30
C TRP A 141 -18.96 56.37 -15.52
N ALA A 142 -18.99 55.89 -16.76
CA ALA A 142 -18.60 54.52 -17.08
C ALA A 142 -17.12 54.23 -16.76
N THR A 143 -16.21 55.17 -17.03
CA THR A 143 -14.77 54.97 -16.75
C THR A 143 -14.44 55.08 -15.27
N SER A 144 -15.11 55.97 -14.52
CA SER A 144 -14.91 56.11 -13.07
C SER A 144 -15.43 54.92 -12.26
N ALA A 145 -16.36 54.14 -12.81
CA ALA A 145 -16.83 52.89 -12.21
C ALA A 145 -15.81 51.73 -12.32
N LEU A 146 -14.84 51.79 -13.24
CA LEU A 146 -13.92 50.69 -13.50
C LEU A 146 -13.02 50.34 -12.30
N PRO A 147 -12.31 51.28 -11.62
CA PRO A 147 -11.41 50.92 -10.52
C PRO A 147 -12.10 50.15 -9.37
N PRO A 148 -13.23 50.59 -8.80
CA PRO A 148 -13.89 49.83 -7.74
C PRO A 148 -14.47 48.51 -8.25
N ALA A 149 -14.91 48.43 -9.51
CA ALA A 149 -15.42 47.19 -10.10
C ALA A 149 -14.29 46.15 -10.29
N ILE A 150 -13.12 46.56 -10.79
CA ILE A 150 -11.94 45.70 -10.92
C ILE A 150 -11.50 45.17 -9.54
N LEU A 151 -11.53 46.01 -8.51
CA LEU A 151 -11.24 45.59 -7.14
C LEU A 151 -12.25 44.54 -6.66
N SER A 152 -13.54 44.72 -6.95
CA SER A 152 -14.58 43.74 -6.64
C SER A 152 -14.34 42.40 -7.36
N ARG A 153 -14.04 42.43 -8.67
CA ARG A 153 -13.68 41.24 -9.45
C ARG A 153 -12.43 40.53 -8.91
N PHE A 154 -11.44 41.27 -8.42
CA PHE A 154 -10.26 40.70 -7.77
C PHE A 154 -10.61 39.93 -6.48
N MET A 155 -11.55 40.43 -5.69
CA MET A 155 -12.04 39.70 -4.51
C MET A 155 -12.81 38.44 -4.90
N GLU A 156 -13.65 38.52 -5.94
CA GLU A 156 -14.36 37.35 -6.48
C GLU A 156 -13.40 36.28 -7.00
N TYR A 157 -12.30 36.67 -7.68
CA TYR A 157 -11.22 35.76 -8.05
C TYR A 157 -10.64 35.04 -6.83
N GLY A 158 -10.36 35.79 -5.75
CA GLY A 158 -9.83 35.23 -4.50
C GLY A 158 -10.77 34.17 -3.90
N VAL A 159 -12.07 34.44 -3.90
CA VAL A 159 -13.10 33.49 -3.42
C VAL A 159 -13.15 32.26 -4.32
N LEU A 160 -13.23 32.43 -5.64
CA LEU A 160 -13.23 31.34 -6.61
C LEU A 160 -11.99 30.45 -6.44
N MET A 161 -10.82 31.07 -6.33
CA MET A 161 -9.55 30.41 -6.11
C MET A 161 -9.53 29.61 -4.79
N GLY A 162 -10.01 30.22 -3.69
CA GLY A 162 -10.12 29.56 -2.40
C GLY A 162 -11.03 28.32 -2.44
N VAL A 163 -12.18 28.43 -3.10
CA VAL A 163 -13.11 27.30 -3.30
C VAL A 163 -12.45 26.19 -4.12
N ILE A 164 -11.78 26.54 -5.22
CA ILE A 164 -11.08 25.56 -6.07
C ILE A 164 -9.99 24.83 -5.27
N VAL A 165 -9.17 25.55 -4.51
CA VAL A 165 -8.11 24.97 -3.66
C VAL A 165 -8.72 24.03 -2.61
N ALA A 166 -9.81 24.44 -1.96
CA ALA A 166 -10.49 23.61 -0.96
C ALA A 166 -11.05 22.30 -1.57
N LEU A 167 -11.70 22.39 -2.72
CA LEU A 167 -12.25 21.23 -3.43
C LEU A 167 -11.16 20.28 -3.93
N ASP A 168 -10.07 20.81 -4.48
CA ASP A 168 -8.94 20.01 -4.98
C ASP A 168 -8.22 19.30 -3.83
N ASN A 169 -7.96 20.00 -2.72
CA ASN A 169 -7.39 19.40 -1.50
C ASN A 169 -8.30 18.31 -0.92
N ALA A 170 -9.61 18.55 -0.82
CA ALA A 170 -10.56 17.56 -0.31
C ALA A 170 -10.58 16.31 -1.19
N ARG A 171 -10.53 16.48 -2.52
CA ARG A 171 -10.46 15.37 -3.47
C ARG A 171 -9.16 14.58 -3.32
N MET A 172 -8.00 15.25 -3.29
CA MET A 172 -6.70 14.61 -3.10
C MET A 172 -6.64 13.83 -1.78
N MET A 173 -7.21 14.37 -0.70
CA MET A 173 -7.26 13.68 0.59
C MET A 173 -8.10 12.40 0.52
N ARG A 174 -9.26 12.43 -0.15
CA ARG A 174 -10.10 11.24 -0.36
C ARG A 174 -9.40 10.18 -1.21
N GLU A 175 -8.70 10.60 -2.26
CA GLU A 175 -7.92 9.69 -3.12
C GLU A 175 -6.78 9.03 -2.32
N LYS A 176 -6.03 9.81 -1.53
CA LYS A 176 -4.99 9.29 -0.63
C LYS A 176 -5.54 8.30 0.41
N GLN A 177 -6.65 8.63 1.06
CA GLN A 177 -7.31 7.74 2.03
C GLN A 177 -7.73 6.42 1.38
N THR A 178 -8.33 6.48 0.20
CA THR A 178 -8.75 5.29 -0.55
C THR A 178 -7.55 4.41 -0.91
N GLN A 179 -6.44 5.03 -1.34
CA GLN A 179 -5.22 4.31 -1.66
C GLN A 179 -4.59 3.65 -0.42
N LEU A 180 -4.56 4.33 0.72
CA LEU A 180 -4.09 3.77 1.99
C LEU A 180 -4.91 2.56 2.42
N MET A 181 -6.24 2.65 2.36
CA MET A 181 -7.12 1.52 2.69
C MET A 181 -6.89 0.30 1.78
N LYS A 182 -6.65 0.53 0.48
CA LYS A 182 -6.31 -0.55 -0.47
C LYS A 182 -4.99 -1.23 -0.09
N LEU A 183 -3.95 -0.46 0.19
CA LEU A 183 -2.64 -0.99 0.60
C LEU A 183 -2.72 -1.78 1.92
N GLN A 184 -3.50 -1.29 2.89
CA GLN A 184 -3.73 -2.02 4.14
C GLN A 184 -4.43 -3.36 3.91
N ASN A 185 -5.44 -3.40 3.04
CA ASN A 185 -6.15 -4.63 2.70
C ASN A 185 -5.23 -5.63 1.98
N GLU A 186 -4.41 -5.16 1.04
CA GLU A 186 -3.41 -6.00 0.36
C GLU A 186 -2.38 -6.56 1.33
N LEU A 187 -1.90 -5.75 2.28
CA LEU A 187 -0.99 -6.18 3.34
C LEU A 187 -1.64 -7.28 4.20
N GLN A 188 -2.87 -7.05 4.67
CA GLN A 188 -3.61 -8.03 5.47
C GLN A 188 -3.82 -9.33 4.71
N LYS A 189 -4.22 -9.28 3.43
CA LYS A 189 -4.36 -10.46 2.57
C LYS A 189 -3.03 -11.19 2.40
N SER A 190 -1.93 -10.46 2.21
CA SER A 190 -0.58 -11.04 2.11
C SER A 190 -0.18 -11.74 3.40
N GLN A 191 -0.39 -11.10 4.56
CA GLN A 191 -0.13 -11.68 5.88
C GLN A 191 -0.96 -12.94 6.13
N LEU A 192 -2.27 -12.91 5.81
CA LEU A 192 -3.14 -14.08 5.91
C LEU A 192 -2.69 -15.22 5.00
N ASN A 193 -2.29 -14.91 3.76
CA ASN A 193 -1.77 -15.91 2.83
C ASN A 193 -0.44 -16.50 3.30
N ALA A 194 0.43 -15.69 3.90
CA ALA A 194 1.68 -16.16 4.50
C ALA A 194 1.42 -17.09 5.69
N LEU A 195 0.51 -16.70 6.58
CA LEU A 195 0.09 -17.54 7.72
C LEU A 195 -0.54 -18.86 7.24
N ARG A 196 -1.41 -18.81 6.23
CA ARG A 196 -2.00 -20.03 5.63
C ARG A 196 -0.94 -20.97 5.05
N LYS A 197 0.14 -20.44 4.48
CA LYS A 197 1.26 -21.23 3.96
C LYS A 197 2.08 -21.88 5.09
N GLN A 198 2.22 -21.23 6.24
CA GLN A 198 2.93 -21.79 7.40
C GLN A 198 2.23 -23.02 7.99
N LEU A 199 0.90 -23.14 7.86
CA LEU A 199 0.12 -24.23 8.42
C LEU A 199 0.18 -25.56 7.63
N GLN A 200 0.97 -25.66 6.55
CA GLN A 200 1.13 -26.87 5.70
C GLN A 200 -0.17 -27.67 5.49
N PRO A 201 -1.14 -27.14 4.70
CA PRO A 201 -2.49 -27.69 4.62
C PRO A 201 -2.55 -29.18 4.27
N HIS A 202 -1.65 -29.66 3.41
CA HIS A 202 -1.60 -31.08 3.02
C HIS A 202 -1.24 -32.00 4.20
N PHE A 203 -0.30 -31.59 5.04
CA PHE A 203 0.04 -32.34 6.26
C PHE A 203 -1.16 -32.40 7.22
N LEU A 204 -1.86 -31.28 7.39
CA LEU A 204 -3.07 -31.23 8.23
C LEU A 204 -4.16 -32.18 7.73
N PHE A 205 -4.51 -32.14 6.44
CA PHE A 205 -5.52 -33.05 5.88
C PHE A 205 -5.11 -34.52 6.02
N ASN A 206 -3.84 -34.85 5.73
CA ASN A 206 -3.36 -36.23 5.90
C ASN A 206 -3.41 -36.67 7.35
N THR A 207 -3.04 -35.79 8.29
CA THR A 207 -3.07 -36.10 9.72
C THR A 207 -4.50 -36.37 10.19
N LEU A 208 -5.48 -35.55 9.78
CA LEU A 208 -6.89 -35.75 10.12
C LEU A 208 -7.46 -37.04 9.52
N ASN A 209 -7.05 -37.41 8.31
CA ASN A 209 -7.44 -38.68 7.70
C ASN A 209 -6.84 -39.87 8.47
N THR A 210 -5.57 -39.79 8.87
CA THR A 210 -4.94 -40.80 9.73
C THR A 210 -5.68 -40.93 11.06
N VAL A 211 -6.05 -39.81 11.70
CA VAL A 211 -6.87 -39.83 12.92
C VAL A 211 -8.20 -40.53 12.66
N SER A 212 -8.88 -40.22 11.56
CA SER A 212 -10.18 -40.82 11.23
C SER A 212 -10.07 -42.34 11.03
N ALA A 213 -9.04 -42.82 10.33
CA ALA A 213 -8.79 -44.26 10.17
C ALA A 213 -8.47 -44.95 11.51
N LEU A 214 -7.71 -44.29 12.39
CA LEU A 214 -7.37 -44.82 13.71
C LEU A 214 -8.54 -44.81 14.70
N MET A 215 -9.60 -44.03 14.48
CA MET A 215 -10.72 -43.98 15.43
C MET A 215 -11.46 -45.32 15.55
N ASP A 216 -11.47 -46.12 14.49
CA ASP A 216 -12.13 -47.43 14.47
C ASP A 216 -11.20 -48.56 14.92
N GLU A 217 -9.88 -48.42 14.71
CA GLU A 217 -8.90 -49.50 14.95
C GLU A 217 -8.02 -49.28 16.20
N ASN A 218 -7.63 -48.05 16.48
CA ASN A 218 -6.68 -47.70 17.55
C ASN A 218 -6.90 -46.28 18.09
N VAL A 219 -7.90 -46.15 18.96
CA VAL A 219 -8.29 -44.87 19.60
C VAL A 219 -7.13 -44.22 20.37
N SER A 220 -6.25 -45.01 20.99
CA SER A 220 -5.10 -44.45 21.74
C SER A 220 -4.06 -43.84 20.80
N GLY A 221 -3.81 -44.46 19.64
CA GLY A 221 -3.03 -43.90 18.54
C GLY A 221 -3.64 -42.60 18.02
N ALA A 222 -4.95 -42.58 17.78
CA ALA A 222 -5.67 -41.39 17.31
C ALA A 222 -5.54 -40.20 18.30
N ARG A 223 -5.70 -40.46 19.60
CA ARG A 223 -5.48 -39.45 20.67
C ARG A 223 -4.05 -38.93 20.69
N THR A 224 -3.07 -39.81 20.49
CA THR A 224 -1.65 -39.43 20.43
C THR A 224 -1.38 -38.50 19.26
N VAL A 225 -1.91 -38.81 18.08
CA VAL A 225 -1.79 -37.95 16.89
C VAL A 225 -2.44 -36.58 17.15
N LEU A 226 -3.66 -36.54 17.70
CA LEU A 226 -4.34 -35.29 18.03
C LEU A 226 -3.55 -34.43 19.03
N SER A 227 -3.00 -35.05 20.08
CA SER A 227 -2.17 -34.34 21.07
C SER A 227 -0.91 -33.74 20.43
N ARG A 228 -0.20 -34.52 19.61
CA ARG A 228 1.01 -34.05 18.90
C ARG A 228 0.67 -32.94 17.90
N LEU A 229 -0.44 -33.06 17.20
CA LEU A 229 -0.92 -32.04 16.26
C LEU A 229 -1.24 -30.73 16.98
N GLY A 230 -1.89 -30.81 18.14
CA GLY A 230 -2.15 -29.64 18.98
C GLY A 230 -0.87 -28.92 19.42
N GLN A 231 0.18 -29.66 19.80
CA GLN A 231 1.48 -29.08 20.14
C GLN A 231 2.16 -28.42 18.94
N LEU A 232 2.18 -29.07 17.77
CA LEU A 232 2.72 -28.48 16.54
C LEU A 232 2.03 -27.16 16.17
N LEU A 233 0.70 -27.12 16.23
CA LEU A 233 -0.07 -25.91 15.95
C LEU A 233 0.23 -24.81 16.97
N ARG A 234 0.33 -25.15 18.25
CA ARG A 234 0.67 -24.20 19.31
C ARG A 234 2.05 -23.57 19.08
N ILE A 235 3.07 -24.37 18.79
CA ILE A 235 4.43 -23.90 18.52
C ILE A 235 4.49 -23.06 17.23
N THR A 236 3.77 -23.47 16.19
CA THR A 236 3.74 -22.76 14.89
C THR A 236 3.02 -21.41 14.98
N LEU A 237 1.99 -21.30 15.82
CA LEU A 237 1.17 -20.10 16.00
C LEU A 237 1.67 -19.18 17.13
N ASP A 238 2.70 -19.59 17.86
CA ASP A 238 3.27 -18.78 18.93
C ASP A 238 3.88 -17.50 18.34
N LYS A 239 3.41 -16.35 18.84
CA LYS A 239 3.80 -15.02 18.36
C LYS A 239 5.19 -14.60 18.84
N GLU A 240 5.74 -15.30 19.84
CA GLU A 240 7.09 -15.07 20.36
C GLU A 240 8.14 -15.96 19.68
N GLN A 241 8.02 -16.21 18.37
CA GLN A 241 9.12 -16.84 17.63
C GLN A 241 10.33 -15.92 17.63
N ARG A 242 11.24 -16.15 18.58
CA ARG A 242 12.58 -15.60 18.59
C ARG A 242 13.31 -16.10 17.33
N ASP A 243 14.21 -15.28 16.79
CA ASP A 243 15.02 -15.67 15.64
C ASP A 243 15.87 -16.92 15.92
N ARG A 244 16.23 -17.12 17.20
CA ARG A 244 17.00 -18.25 17.74
C ARG A 244 16.30 -18.88 18.94
N VAL A 245 16.36 -20.20 19.02
CA VAL A 245 15.77 -21.04 20.08
C VAL A 245 16.77 -22.12 20.51
N PRO A 246 16.66 -22.68 21.73
CA PRO A 246 17.45 -23.85 22.11
C PRO A 246 17.22 -25.01 21.14
N LEU A 247 18.27 -25.78 20.82
CA LEU A 247 18.19 -26.99 20.02
C LEU A 247 17.15 -27.96 20.57
N ALA A 248 17.03 -28.07 21.89
CA ALA A 248 16.00 -28.88 22.55
C ALA A 248 14.58 -28.57 22.06
N ARG A 249 14.27 -27.29 21.80
CA ARG A 249 12.96 -26.87 21.27
C ARG A 249 12.76 -27.30 19.83
N GLU A 250 13.79 -27.19 18.99
CA GLU A 250 13.73 -27.70 17.62
C GLU A 250 13.54 -29.22 17.59
N ILE A 251 14.24 -29.96 18.46
CA ILE A 251 14.12 -31.42 18.59
C ILE A 251 12.72 -31.82 19.08
N GLU A 252 12.16 -31.12 20.08
CA GLU A 252 10.78 -31.31 20.54
C GLU A 252 9.77 -31.12 19.39
N HIS A 253 9.93 -30.02 18.63
CA HIS A 253 9.05 -29.68 17.51
C HIS A 253 9.09 -30.74 16.39
N ILE A 254 10.28 -31.09 15.89
CA ILE A 254 10.40 -32.16 14.88
C ILE A 254 9.98 -33.52 15.44
N GLY A 255 10.09 -33.75 16.74
CA GLY A 255 9.62 -34.95 17.42
C GLY A 255 8.10 -35.11 17.41
N HIS A 256 7.36 -34.02 17.52
CA HIS A 256 5.91 -34.07 17.31
C HIS A 256 5.55 -34.40 15.85
N TYR A 257 6.23 -33.77 14.89
CA TYR A 257 6.03 -34.01 13.45
C TYR A 257 6.34 -35.46 13.06
N LEU A 258 7.57 -35.91 13.35
CA LEU A 258 8.02 -37.27 13.02
C LEU A 258 7.23 -38.34 13.77
N GLY A 259 6.76 -38.06 14.99
CA GLY A 259 5.88 -38.97 15.72
C GLY A 259 4.50 -39.16 15.07
N ILE A 260 3.95 -38.12 14.43
CA ILE A 260 2.71 -38.23 13.65
C ILE A 260 2.93 -39.06 12.39
N GLU A 261 4.00 -38.76 11.64
CA GLU A 261 4.34 -39.52 10.43
C GLU A 261 4.71 -40.98 10.74
N ALA A 262 5.33 -41.27 11.88
CA ALA A 262 5.65 -42.64 12.31
C ALA A 262 4.39 -43.47 12.56
N ILE A 263 3.35 -42.88 13.16
CA ILE A 263 2.06 -43.56 13.32
C ILE A 263 1.41 -43.81 11.95
N ARG A 264 1.50 -42.84 11.04
CA ARG A 264 0.94 -42.94 9.68
C ARG A 264 1.62 -44.03 8.84
N PHE A 265 2.94 -44.12 8.91
CA PHE A 265 3.73 -45.09 8.15
C PHE A 265 3.97 -46.41 8.89
N GLN A 266 3.53 -46.52 10.14
CA GLN A 266 3.64 -47.72 10.98
C GLN A 266 5.08 -48.25 10.99
N ASP A 267 5.27 -49.55 10.73
CA ASP A 267 6.58 -50.23 10.78
C ASP A 267 7.56 -49.77 9.69
N ARG A 268 7.11 -48.91 8.76
CA ARG A 268 7.94 -48.42 7.65
C ARG A 268 8.74 -47.19 8.00
N LEU A 269 8.47 -46.50 9.10
CA LEU A 269 9.25 -45.34 9.53
C LEU A 269 9.80 -45.56 10.94
N HIS A 270 11.13 -45.59 11.03
CA HIS A 270 11.83 -45.61 12.30
C HIS A 270 12.62 -44.31 12.46
N VAL A 271 12.58 -43.75 13.66
CA VAL A 271 13.20 -42.46 13.96
C VAL A 271 14.11 -42.60 15.16
N GLU A 272 15.35 -42.17 15.01
CA GLU A 272 16.38 -42.24 16.05
C GLU A 272 16.94 -40.85 16.32
N TYR A 273 17.06 -40.51 17.60
CA TYR A 273 17.62 -39.24 18.06
C TYR A 273 18.90 -39.51 18.86
N ASP A 274 20.01 -38.94 18.41
CA ASP A 274 21.31 -38.98 19.10
C ASP A 274 21.77 -37.55 19.39
N VAL A 275 21.14 -36.93 20.38
CA VAL A 275 21.37 -35.53 20.75
C VAL A 275 21.83 -35.49 22.21
N PRO A 276 23.14 -35.37 22.47
CA PRO A 276 23.67 -35.28 23.83
C PRO A 276 23.12 -34.06 24.56
N ALA A 277 22.88 -34.17 25.87
CA ALA A 277 22.38 -33.08 26.70
C ALA A 277 23.24 -31.81 26.62
N ALA A 278 24.55 -31.95 26.39
CA ALA A 278 25.49 -30.84 26.21
C ALA A 278 25.19 -29.96 24.98
N CYS A 279 24.42 -30.47 24.01
CA CYS A 279 23.99 -29.74 22.82
C CYS A 279 22.59 -29.12 22.95
N ALA A 280 21.82 -29.50 23.97
CA ALA A 280 20.39 -29.16 24.09
C ALA A 280 20.13 -27.64 24.20
N ASP A 281 20.99 -26.92 24.92
CA ASP A 281 20.87 -25.47 25.13
C ASP A 281 21.56 -24.61 24.05
N ALA A 282 22.02 -25.24 22.97
CA ALA A 282 22.65 -24.51 21.88
C ALA A 282 21.62 -23.69 21.10
N GLU A 283 21.90 -22.41 20.87
CA GLU A 283 21.05 -21.52 20.09
C GLU A 283 21.14 -21.82 18.60
N VAL A 284 20.02 -22.22 18.03
CA VAL A 284 19.84 -22.50 16.61
C VAL A 284 18.71 -21.63 16.05
N PRO A 285 18.70 -21.30 14.74
CA PRO A 285 17.57 -20.61 14.15
C PRO A 285 16.27 -21.39 14.37
N SER A 286 15.19 -20.69 14.69
CA SER A 286 13.88 -21.35 14.81
C SER A 286 13.44 -21.97 13.49
N MET A 287 12.83 -23.15 13.57
CA MET A 287 12.28 -23.94 12.47
C MET A 287 13.33 -24.34 11.41
N ILE A 288 14.60 -24.50 11.81
CA ILE A 288 15.70 -24.83 10.89
C ILE A 288 15.75 -26.33 10.56
N LEU A 289 15.34 -27.19 11.49
CA LEU A 289 15.38 -28.65 11.30
C LEU A 289 14.14 -29.18 10.58
N GLN A 290 13.01 -28.48 10.68
CA GLN A 290 11.75 -28.89 10.09
C GLN A 290 11.84 -29.16 8.57
N PRO A 291 12.42 -28.26 7.74
CA PRO A 291 12.55 -28.53 6.30
C PRO A 291 13.42 -29.75 5.97
N LEU A 292 14.36 -30.11 6.85
CA LEU A 292 15.25 -31.26 6.65
C LEU A 292 14.49 -32.57 6.87
N VAL A 293 13.75 -32.67 7.98
CA VAL A 293 12.96 -33.86 8.30
C VAL A 293 11.76 -34.03 7.34
N GLU A 294 11.16 -32.94 6.88
CA GLU A 294 10.11 -32.98 5.85
C GLU A 294 10.64 -33.55 4.53
N ASN A 295 11.84 -33.14 4.13
CA ASN A 295 12.49 -33.69 2.95
C ASN A 295 12.78 -35.18 3.11
N ALA A 296 13.28 -35.61 4.27
CA ALA A 296 13.55 -37.02 4.56
C ALA A 296 12.27 -37.87 4.48
N ILE A 297 11.13 -37.39 4.99
CA ILE A 297 9.84 -38.09 4.88
C ILE A 297 9.34 -38.13 3.43
N LYS A 298 9.40 -36.99 2.72
CA LYS A 298 8.94 -36.87 1.34
C LYS A 298 9.73 -37.77 0.39
N HIS A 299 11.04 -37.88 0.59
CA HIS A 299 11.93 -38.64 -0.30
C HIS A 299 12.22 -40.07 0.20
N GLY A 300 11.88 -40.37 1.44
CA GLY A 300 11.90 -41.72 2.02
C GLY A 300 10.56 -42.45 1.85
N PRO A 301 9.77 -42.64 2.92
CA PRO A 301 8.60 -43.53 2.91
C PRO A 301 7.49 -43.08 1.96
N GLY A 302 7.47 -41.81 1.55
CA GLY A 302 6.58 -41.30 0.51
C GLY A 302 6.84 -41.85 -0.90
N LEU A 303 8.03 -42.41 -1.17
CA LEU A 303 8.46 -42.86 -2.51
C LEU A 303 8.97 -44.31 -2.56
N THR A 304 9.15 -44.98 -1.41
CA THR A 304 9.56 -46.39 -1.34
C THR A 304 8.66 -47.16 -0.40
N SER A 305 8.29 -48.39 -0.74
CA SER A 305 7.55 -49.31 0.15
C SER A 305 8.43 -49.88 1.26
N GLU A 306 9.75 -49.72 1.15
CA GLU A 306 10.72 -50.23 2.10
C GLU A 306 10.73 -49.43 3.41
N ARG A 307 11.32 -50.02 4.45
CA ARG A 307 11.55 -49.37 5.74
C ARG A 307 12.53 -48.20 5.56
N VAL A 308 12.18 -47.06 6.15
CA VAL A 308 13.02 -45.87 6.19
C VAL A 308 13.40 -45.55 7.62
N ASP A 309 14.70 -45.38 7.85
CA ASP A 309 15.28 -44.96 9.11
C ASP A 309 15.74 -43.51 8.96
N ILE A 310 15.18 -42.62 9.78
CA ILE A 310 15.61 -41.23 9.90
C ILE A 310 16.38 -41.07 11.20
N ARG A 311 17.63 -40.62 11.12
CA ARG A 311 18.48 -40.33 12.26
C ARG A 311 18.74 -38.83 12.36
N VAL A 312 18.47 -38.26 13.53
CA VAL A 312 18.81 -36.88 13.86
C VAL A 312 19.88 -36.90 14.94
N SER A 313 21.07 -36.41 14.64
CA SER A 313 22.18 -36.36 15.59
C SER A 313 22.74 -34.96 15.77
N ALA A 314 23.33 -34.70 16.93
CA ALA A 314 24.04 -33.46 17.20
C ALA A 314 25.36 -33.72 17.92
N GLU A 315 26.40 -33.01 17.53
CA GLU A 315 27.72 -33.10 18.13
C GLU A 315 28.31 -31.71 18.32
N ARG A 316 29.01 -31.49 19.44
CA ARG A 316 29.80 -30.29 19.66
C ARG A 316 31.29 -30.61 19.48
N THR A 317 31.91 -30.02 18.47
CA THR A 317 33.32 -30.26 18.14
C THR A 317 34.00 -28.91 17.87
N ASN A 318 35.14 -28.62 18.51
CA ASN A 318 35.94 -27.42 18.28
C ASN A 318 35.15 -26.08 18.35
N GLY A 319 34.23 -25.96 19.30
CA GLY A 319 33.40 -24.75 19.46
C GLY A 319 32.28 -24.61 18.42
N GLN A 320 32.08 -25.59 17.56
CA GLN A 320 30.99 -25.65 16.59
C GLN A 320 29.98 -26.73 16.99
N LEU A 321 28.72 -26.47 16.66
CA LEU A 321 27.63 -27.41 16.73
C LEU A 321 27.40 -27.99 15.33
N ASN A 322 27.53 -29.30 15.20
CA ASN A 322 27.18 -30.05 14.00
C ASN A 322 25.85 -30.76 14.24
N ILE A 323 24.84 -30.48 13.42
CA ILE A 323 23.55 -31.15 13.46
C ILE A 323 23.37 -31.90 12.16
N THR A 324 23.13 -33.20 12.24
CA THR A 324 23.01 -34.07 11.08
C THR A 324 21.62 -34.69 11.03
N VAL A 325 20.95 -34.55 9.88
CA VAL A 325 19.72 -35.28 9.57
C VAL A 325 20.02 -36.24 8.43
N ARG A 326 19.88 -37.53 8.70
CA ARG A 326 20.18 -38.60 7.76
C ARG A 326 18.97 -39.48 7.53
N ASP A 327 18.73 -39.86 6.29
CA ASP A 327 17.80 -40.91 5.90
C ASP A 327 18.49 -41.99 5.06
N ASN A 328 17.90 -43.17 5.00
CA ASN A 328 18.33 -44.29 4.15
C ASN A 328 17.43 -44.46 2.90
N GLY A 329 16.79 -43.39 2.43
CA GLY A 329 15.95 -43.41 1.24
C GLY A 329 16.72 -43.67 -0.05
N ARG A 330 16.09 -43.38 -1.20
CA ARG A 330 16.63 -43.75 -2.52
C ARG A 330 17.99 -43.11 -2.87
N GLY A 331 18.31 -41.98 -2.25
CA GLY A 331 19.55 -41.23 -2.53
C GLY A 331 19.66 -40.73 -3.98
N CYS A 332 20.85 -40.23 -4.34
CA CYS A 332 21.17 -39.87 -5.72
C CYS A 332 22.68 -39.88 -5.98
N LYS A 333 23.08 -40.13 -7.23
CA LYS A 333 24.50 -40.05 -7.64
C LYS A 333 24.96 -38.61 -7.91
N ASP A 334 24.06 -37.77 -8.41
CA ASP A 334 24.32 -36.34 -8.64
C ASP A 334 23.67 -35.50 -7.54
N VAL A 335 24.39 -35.32 -6.44
CA VAL A 335 23.94 -34.52 -5.30
C VAL A 335 23.83 -33.04 -5.67
N LEU A 336 24.68 -32.53 -6.56
CA LEU A 336 24.64 -31.11 -6.95
C LEU A 336 23.42 -30.79 -7.81
N GLY A 337 23.11 -31.65 -8.80
CA GLY A 337 21.89 -31.56 -9.60
C GLY A 337 20.64 -31.82 -8.78
N ALA A 338 20.68 -32.79 -7.85
CA ALA A 338 19.59 -33.02 -6.90
C ALA A 338 19.39 -31.80 -6.00
N VAL A 339 20.44 -31.18 -5.46
CA VAL A 339 20.32 -29.98 -4.61
C VAL A 339 19.81 -28.77 -5.41
N ALA A 340 20.21 -28.63 -6.68
CA ALA A 340 19.69 -27.61 -7.58
C ALA A 340 18.21 -27.82 -7.95
N GLY A 341 17.76 -29.08 -8.00
CA GLY A 341 16.36 -29.47 -8.22
C GLY A 341 15.51 -29.63 -6.94
N THR A 342 16.13 -29.79 -5.77
CA THR A 342 15.44 -29.91 -4.50
C THR A 342 14.76 -28.60 -4.16
N GLY A 343 13.55 -28.71 -3.64
CA GLY A 343 12.60 -27.61 -3.54
C GLY A 343 13.02 -26.45 -2.63
N ILE A 344 12.09 -25.51 -2.50
CA ILE A 344 12.18 -24.25 -1.77
C ILE A 344 12.74 -24.42 -0.33
N GLY A 345 12.55 -25.59 0.31
CA GLY A 345 12.97 -25.88 1.69
C GLY A 345 14.47 -25.77 1.96
N LEU A 346 15.33 -26.56 1.29
CA LEU A 346 16.79 -26.54 1.53
C LEU A 346 17.43 -25.19 1.14
N ARG A 347 16.89 -24.54 0.11
CA ARG A 347 17.33 -23.19 -0.28
C ARG A 347 17.02 -22.17 0.82
N ASN A 348 15.84 -22.25 1.43
CA ASN A 348 15.47 -21.35 2.53
C ASN A 348 16.34 -21.59 3.78
N VAL A 349 16.68 -22.84 4.09
CA VAL A 349 17.62 -23.17 5.18
C VAL A 349 18.98 -22.51 4.93
N ARG A 350 19.55 -22.67 3.73
CA ARG A 350 20.84 -22.07 3.36
C ARG A 350 20.82 -20.54 3.45
N GLU A 351 19.78 -19.91 2.93
CA GLU A 351 19.63 -18.45 2.98
C GLU A 351 19.48 -17.95 4.42
N ARG A 352 18.70 -18.64 5.25
CA ARG A 352 18.51 -18.29 6.65
C ARG A 352 19.80 -18.40 7.46
N LEU A 353 20.61 -19.43 7.22
CA LEU A 353 21.93 -19.56 7.83
C LEU A 353 22.85 -18.40 7.44
N ARG A 354 22.87 -18.04 6.15
CA ARG A 354 23.65 -16.92 5.64
C ARG A 354 23.25 -15.58 6.25
N LEU A 355 21.94 -15.32 6.42
CA LEU A 355 21.45 -14.08 7.02
C LEU A 355 21.79 -13.95 8.51
N LEU A 356 21.78 -15.07 9.26
CA LEU A 356 21.96 -15.06 10.72
C LEU A 356 23.41 -15.26 11.18
N TYR A 357 24.25 -15.88 10.36
CA TYR A 357 25.63 -16.24 10.71
C TYR A 357 26.66 -15.89 9.63
N SER A 358 26.27 -15.24 8.54
CA SER A 358 27.17 -14.90 7.43
C SER A 358 27.93 -16.14 6.91
N GLU A 359 29.25 -16.17 7.05
CA GLU A 359 30.12 -17.29 6.62
C GLU A 359 30.49 -18.25 7.78
N GLU A 360 30.02 -17.97 9.01
CA GLU A 360 30.30 -18.80 10.20
C GLU A 360 29.44 -20.07 10.25
N ALA A 361 28.39 -20.16 9.43
CA ALA A 361 27.53 -21.33 9.32
C ALA A 361 27.62 -21.97 7.94
N LYS A 362 27.57 -23.30 7.89
CA LYS A 362 27.63 -24.07 6.63
C LYS A 362 26.55 -25.14 6.62
N MET A 363 26.06 -25.42 5.41
CA MET A 363 25.15 -26.54 5.16
C MET A 363 25.78 -27.42 4.09
N GLN A 364 26.04 -28.68 4.44
CA GLN A 364 26.52 -29.70 3.53
C GLN A 364 25.41 -30.72 3.28
N VAL A 365 25.27 -31.16 2.02
CA VAL A 365 24.35 -32.23 1.64
C VAL A 365 25.18 -33.28 0.93
N VAL A 366 25.07 -34.54 1.36
CA VAL A 366 25.73 -35.68 0.73
C VAL A 366 24.73 -36.83 0.57
N SER A 367 25.00 -37.72 -0.38
CA SER A 367 24.29 -39.00 -0.54
C SER A 367 25.35 -40.11 -0.52
N PRO A 368 25.69 -40.63 0.67
CA PRO A 368 26.77 -41.59 0.81
C PRO A 368 26.56 -42.82 -0.08
N ASN A 369 27.52 -43.11 -0.96
CA ASN A 369 27.44 -44.20 -1.95
C ASN A 369 26.20 -44.13 -2.88
N GLY A 370 25.57 -42.96 -3.01
CA GLY A 370 24.35 -42.77 -3.79
C GLY A 370 23.07 -43.29 -3.12
N HIS A 371 23.13 -43.64 -1.83
CA HIS A 371 22.01 -44.13 -1.04
C HIS A 371 21.69 -43.17 0.11
N GLY A 372 20.41 -42.92 0.33
CA GLY A 372 19.94 -41.96 1.34
C GLY A 372 20.41 -40.53 1.12
N PHE A 373 20.02 -39.64 2.01
CA PHE A 373 20.58 -38.30 2.10
C PHE A 373 21.08 -38.03 3.51
N GLU A 374 22.14 -37.25 3.60
CA GLU A 374 22.68 -36.75 4.86
C GLU A 374 22.88 -35.24 4.70
N VAL A 375 22.18 -34.47 5.54
CA VAL A 375 22.29 -33.02 5.60
C VAL A 375 22.92 -32.62 6.93
N THR A 376 24.08 -31.98 6.85
CA THR A 376 24.84 -31.53 8.02
C THR A 376 24.83 -30.01 8.08
N LEU A 377 24.35 -29.47 9.19
CA LEU A 377 24.41 -28.06 9.54
C LEU A 377 25.56 -27.85 10.52
N THR A 378 26.51 -26.99 10.17
CA THR A 378 27.61 -26.59 11.04
C THR A 378 27.39 -25.14 11.45
N LEU A 379 27.30 -24.89 12.76
CA LEU A 379 26.94 -23.61 13.37
C LEU A 379 27.93 -23.27 14.49
N PRO A 380 28.19 -21.99 14.80
CA PRO A 380 28.94 -21.66 16.02
C PRO A 380 28.11 -22.01 17.26
N PHE A 381 28.72 -22.70 18.24
CA PHE A 381 28.03 -23.06 19.47
C PHE A 381 27.86 -21.83 20.37
N ARG A 382 26.61 -21.41 20.59
CA ARG A 382 26.23 -20.36 21.55
C ARG A 382 25.19 -20.93 22.49
N SER A 383 25.33 -20.77 23.80
CA SER A 383 24.36 -21.26 24.78
C SER A 383 23.44 -20.13 25.23
N THR A 384 22.17 -20.43 25.47
CA THR A 384 21.16 -19.48 25.98
C THR A 384 21.51 -18.83 27.33
N GLY A 385 22.55 -19.30 28.03
CA GLY A 385 23.08 -18.69 29.25
C GLY A 385 24.26 -17.71 29.06
N SER A 386 24.76 -17.53 27.83
CA SER A 386 25.92 -16.69 27.53
C SER A 386 25.49 -15.29 27.06
N ASN A 387 24.89 -14.50 27.95
CA ASN A 387 24.77 -13.04 27.73
C ASN A 387 26.14 -12.39 27.92
N SER A 388 26.97 -12.37 26.88
CA SER A 388 28.04 -11.37 26.75
C SER A 388 27.51 -10.21 25.93
N THR A 389 27.23 -9.11 26.65
CA THR A 389 27.38 -7.72 26.19
C THR A 389 28.20 -7.60 24.91
N GLY A 390 27.52 -7.26 23.82
CA GLY A 390 28.12 -7.05 22.51
C GLY A 390 27.20 -6.23 21.63
N GLN A 391 26.80 -5.05 22.12
CA GLN A 391 26.38 -3.98 21.23
C GLN A 391 27.54 -3.68 20.28
N VAL A 392 27.30 -3.84 18.99
CA VAL A 392 28.17 -3.38 17.90
C VAL A 392 27.40 -2.25 17.19
N PRO A 393 28.09 -1.16 16.80
CA PRO A 393 27.60 0.22 16.86
C PRO A 393 26.59 0.64 15.80
#